data_AF-A0A969QY74-F1
#
_entry.id   AF-A0A969QY74-F1
#
_cell.length_a   1.000
_cell.length_b   1.000
_cell.length_c   1.000
_cell.angle_alpha   90.00
_cell.angle_beta   90.00
_cell.angle_gamma   90.00
#
_symmetry.space_group_name_H-M   'P 1'
#
loop_
_entity.id
_entity.type
_entity.pdbx_description
1 polymer ?
#
loop_
_entity_poly.entity_id
_entity_poly.type
_entity_poly.pdbx_seq_one_letter_code
_entity_poly.pdbx_strand_id
1 'polypeptide(L)'
;MLREGKPLELKATLTREEESSRLVPNYTFGKAPNFLLKGGFVFQELTRPLLESFGENWKSRAPLPFLDALENPHKFEDQMDRVIFLSGSIPTPATVGYENLRNLIVKKINGKEIKDMKSLIDAFETKTGDLHSIEFIEDNFTIYLDDTLATTVDAQLLKRGIHRLSRAE
;
A
#
# COMPACT_ATOMS: atom_id res chain seq x y z
N MET A 1 1.23 4.14 38.38
CA MET A 1 0.16 3.26 37.82
C MET A 1 -0.48 2.50 38.98
N LEU A 2 -1.76 2.11 38.90
CA LEU A 2 -2.36 1.15 39.82
C LEU A 2 -2.52 -0.18 39.09
N ARG A 3 -2.05 -1.28 39.68
CA ARG A 3 -2.31 -2.64 39.19
C ARG A 3 -2.96 -3.42 40.33
N GLU A 4 -4.14 -3.97 40.08
CA GLU A 4 -4.95 -4.68 41.10
C GLU A 4 -5.20 -3.83 42.36
N GLY A 5 -5.43 -2.53 42.18
CA GLY A 5 -5.69 -1.60 43.30
C GLY A 5 -4.47 -1.21 44.13
N LYS A 6 -3.26 -1.69 43.78
CA LYS A 6 -2.02 -1.35 44.50
C LYS A 6 -1.16 -0.35 43.70
N PRO A 7 -0.58 0.68 44.35
CA PRO A 7 0.38 1.57 43.73
C PRO A 7 1.59 0.81 43.18
N LEU A 8 1.90 1.06 41.91
CA LEU A 8 3.07 0.52 41.22
C LEU A 8 3.88 1.67 40.63
N GLU A 9 5.14 1.75 41.05
CA GLU A 9 6.16 2.59 40.41
C GLU A 9 6.84 1.81 39.28
N LEU A 10 6.90 2.43 38.11
CA LEU A 10 7.55 1.90 36.92
C LEU A 10 8.60 2.89 36.45
N LYS A 11 9.80 2.38 36.21
CA LYS A 11 10.84 3.11 35.48
C LYS A 11 10.76 2.69 34.02
N ALA A 12 10.40 3.62 33.15
CA ALA A 12 10.34 3.40 31.71
C ALA A 12 11.32 4.35 31.02
N THR A 13 12.05 3.84 30.03
CA THR A 13 12.88 4.67 29.16
C THR A 13 12.00 5.26 28.09
N LEU A 14 11.96 6.58 28.00
CA LEU A 14 11.27 7.27 26.91
C LEU A 14 12.15 7.20 25.66
N THR A 15 11.62 6.60 24.61
CA THR A 15 12.25 6.59 23.29
C THR A 15 11.36 7.36 22.30
N ARG A 16 11.98 7.88 21.25
CA ARG A 16 11.23 8.41 20.11
C ARG A 16 10.71 7.24 19.30
N GLU A 17 9.42 7.25 19.00
CA GLU A 17 8.84 6.35 18.00
C GLU A 17 9.37 6.73 16.61
N GLU A 18 9.90 5.75 15.88
CA GLU A 18 10.40 5.97 14.54
C GLU A 18 9.24 5.97 13.54
N GLU A 19 9.24 6.88 12.57
CA GLU A 19 8.22 6.84 11.50
C GLU A 19 8.31 5.56 10.67
N SER A 20 9.45 4.87 10.70
CA SER A 20 9.61 3.56 10.08
C SER A 20 8.80 2.45 10.77
N SER A 21 8.43 2.61 12.04
CA SER A 21 7.65 1.62 12.79
C SER A 21 6.14 1.89 12.80
N ARG A 22 5.69 3.04 12.28
CA ARG A 22 4.25 3.35 12.19
C ARG A 22 3.61 2.64 11.00
N LEU A 23 2.38 2.19 11.13
CA LEU A 23 1.60 1.68 9.99
C LEU A 23 1.46 2.73 8.86
N VAL A 24 1.14 3.98 9.23
CA VAL A 24 1.04 5.13 8.33
C VAL A 24 1.99 6.22 8.83
N PRO A 25 3.11 6.49 8.13
CA PRO A 25 4.03 7.56 8.49
C PRO A 25 3.35 8.94 8.48
N ASN A 26 3.62 9.74 9.52
CA ASN A 26 3.21 11.15 9.60
C ASN A 26 4.01 12.03 8.64
N TYR A 27 5.26 11.64 8.33
CA TYR A 27 6.14 12.37 7.42
C TYR A 27 7.19 11.45 6.79
N THR A 28 7.64 11.82 5.60
CA THR A 28 8.70 11.14 4.85
C THR A 28 9.73 12.15 4.36
N PHE A 29 10.51 12.71 5.29
CA PHE A 29 11.53 13.72 4.94
C PHE A 29 12.69 13.11 4.16
N GLY A 30 13.02 13.73 3.02
CA GLY A 30 14.19 13.35 2.21
C GLY A 30 14.12 11.95 1.59
N LYS A 31 12.97 11.26 1.68
CA LYS A 31 12.76 9.94 1.09
C LYS A 31 11.76 10.05 -0.04
N ALA A 32 12.09 9.46 -1.19
CA ALA A 32 11.11 9.35 -2.26
C ALA A 32 10.11 8.23 -1.92
N PRO A 33 8.84 8.36 -2.35
CA PRO A 33 7.79 7.41 -2.00
C PRO A 33 8.07 6.03 -2.60
N ASN A 34 7.75 4.98 -1.84
CA ASN A 34 7.72 3.62 -2.34
C ASN A 34 6.54 3.44 -3.30
N PHE A 35 6.78 2.74 -4.41
CA PHE A 35 5.76 2.47 -5.41
C PHE A 35 6.08 1.22 -6.23
N LEU A 36 5.05 0.66 -6.87
CA LEU A 36 5.18 -0.34 -7.92
C LEU A 36 4.25 -0.01 -9.07
N LEU A 37 4.76 -0.11 -10.30
CA LEU A 37 4.01 -0.08 -11.53
C LEU A 37 4.07 -1.47 -12.17
N LYS A 38 2.91 -2.13 -12.35
CA LYS A 38 2.81 -3.46 -12.95
C LYS A 38 1.63 -3.51 -13.91
N GLY A 39 1.90 -3.72 -15.20
CA GLY A 39 0.90 -3.73 -16.27
C GLY A 39 0.14 -2.40 -16.46
N GLY A 40 0.55 -1.32 -15.79
CA GLY A 40 -0.18 -0.05 -15.74
C GLY A 40 -0.90 0.20 -14.41
N PHE A 41 -1.06 -0.78 -13.53
CA PHE A 41 -1.51 -0.52 -12.16
C PHE A 41 -0.42 0.18 -11.36
N VAL A 42 -0.83 1.21 -10.60
CA VAL A 42 0.04 2.03 -9.76
C VAL A 42 -0.25 1.72 -8.30
N PHE A 43 0.70 1.08 -7.63
CA PHE A 43 0.65 0.81 -6.19
C PHE A 43 1.53 1.80 -5.44
N GLN A 44 1.06 2.28 -4.30
CA GLN A 44 1.77 3.22 -3.46
C GLN A 44 1.62 2.85 -1.98
N GLU A 45 2.56 3.34 -1.17
CA GLU A 45 2.48 3.28 0.28
C GLU A 45 1.67 4.47 0.80
N LEU A 46 0.71 4.21 1.70
CA LEU A 46 -0.09 5.24 2.32
C LEU A 46 0.76 6.02 3.32
N THR A 47 0.74 7.34 3.20
CA THR A 47 1.40 8.25 4.13
C THR A 47 0.46 9.40 4.46
N ARG A 48 0.67 10.05 5.61
CA ARG A 48 -0.11 11.23 5.95
C ARG A 48 0.05 12.38 4.94
N PRO A 49 1.24 12.70 4.40
CA PRO A 49 1.35 13.69 3.32
C PRO A 49 0.53 13.34 2.08
N LEU A 50 0.40 12.05 1.75
CA LEU A 50 -0.49 11.61 0.67
C LEU A 50 -1.97 11.87 1.03
N LEU A 51 -2.38 11.59 2.26
CA LEU A 51 -3.73 11.92 2.73
C LEU A 51 -4.01 13.44 2.65
N GLU A 52 -3.05 14.26 3.08
CA GLU A 52 -3.16 15.73 3.01
C GLU A 52 -3.27 16.25 1.56
N SER A 53 -2.83 15.47 0.57
CA SER A 53 -2.98 15.82 -0.85
C SER A 53 -4.44 15.82 -1.36
N PHE A 54 -5.39 15.27 -0.61
CA PHE A 54 -6.83 15.37 -0.90
C PHE A 54 -7.41 16.79 -0.66
N GLY A 55 -6.56 17.74 -0.26
CA GLY A 55 -6.87 19.16 -0.12
C GLY A 55 -7.11 19.57 1.34
N GLU A 56 -7.51 20.82 1.55
CA GLU A 56 -7.67 21.43 2.89
C GLU A 56 -8.53 20.59 3.84
N ASN A 57 -9.63 20.02 3.32
CA ASN A 57 -10.56 19.19 4.08
C ASN A 57 -10.31 17.68 3.91
N TRP A 58 -9.06 17.26 3.74
CA TRP A 58 -8.69 15.87 3.48
C TRP A 58 -9.28 14.87 4.47
N LYS A 59 -9.41 15.23 5.75
CA LYS A 59 -10.04 14.37 6.79
C LYS A 59 -11.48 13.96 6.49
N SER A 60 -12.15 14.70 5.60
CA SER A 60 -13.52 14.40 5.13
C SER A 60 -13.57 13.88 3.69
N ARG A 61 -12.49 14.04 2.92
CA ARG A 61 -12.43 13.73 1.48
C ARG A 61 -11.64 12.47 1.16
N ALA A 62 -10.65 12.16 1.99
CA ALA A 62 -9.86 10.96 1.82
C ALA A 62 -10.75 9.71 2.00
N PRO A 63 -10.43 8.60 1.32
CA PRO A 63 -11.13 7.34 1.49
C PRO A 63 -11.20 6.93 2.96
N LEU A 64 -12.39 6.52 3.41
CA LEU A 64 -12.62 6.09 4.78
C LEU A 64 -11.65 4.97 5.24
N PRO A 65 -11.31 3.95 4.41
CA PRO A 65 -10.32 2.93 4.80
C PRO A 65 -8.95 3.53 5.12
N PHE A 66 -8.54 4.58 4.40
CA PHE A 66 -7.24 5.22 4.63
C PHE A 66 -7.25 6.03 5.93
N LEU A 67 -8.37 6.68 6.24
CA LEU A 67 -8.57 7.39 7.49
C LEU A 67 -8.63 6.41 8.68
N ASP A 68 -9.30 5.26 8.51
CA ASP A 68 -9.34 4.23 9.56
C ASP A 68 -7.95 3.64 9.81
N ALA A 69 -7.15 3.42 8.78
CA ALA A 69 -5.76 2.98 8.93
C ALA A 69 -4.87 4.02 9.64
N LEU A 70 -5.09 5.32 9.40
CA LEU A 70 -4.35 6.39 10.10
C LEU A 70 -4.77 6.52 11.57
N GLU A 71 -6.07 6.52 11.85
CA GLU A 71 -6.62 6.83 13.18
C GLU A 71 -6.69 5.58 14.08
N ASN A 72 -6.84 4.38 13.51
CA ASN A 72 -6.97 3.11 14.22
C ASN A 72 -5.94 2.06 13.74
N PRO A 73 -4.62 2.35 13.80
CA PRO A 73 -3.61 1.49 13.21
C PRO A 73 -3.54 0.08 13.84
N HIS A 74 -3.85 -0.04 15.13
CA HIS A 74 -3.93 -1.31 15.87
C HIS A 74 -4.86 -2.37 15.23
N LYS A 75 -5.81 -1.97 14.37
CA LYS A 75 -6.67 -2.93 13.64
C LYS A 75 -5.94 -3.64 12.50
N PHE A 76 -4.83 -3.07 12.03
CA PHE A 76 -4.09 -3.50 10.84
C PHE A 76 -2.65 -3.93 11.16
N GLU A 77 -2.06 -3.43 12.25
CA GLU A 77 -0.67 -3.70 12.65
C GLU A 77 -0.33 -5.20 12.79
N ASP A 78 -1.30 -6.05 13.13
CA ASP A 78 -1.07 -7.51 13.18
C ASP A 78 -0.99 -8.16 11.78
N GLN A 79 -1.51 -7.48 10.75
CA GLN A 79 -1.64 -8.00 9.39
C GLN A 79 -0.62 -7.41 8.43
N MET A 80 -0.27 -6.13 8.59
CA MET A 80 0.65 -5.42 7.72
C MET A 80 1.48 -4.39 8.49
N ASP A 81 2.72 -4.20 8.04
CA ASP A 81 3.64 -3.20 8.60
C ASP A 81 3.44 -1.83 7.95
N ARG A 82 3.00 -1.82 6.68
CA ARG A 82 2.67 -0.63 5.88
C ARG A 82 1.41 -0.86 5.07
N VAL A 83 0.60 0.18 4.93
CA VAL A 83 -0.59 0.12 4.07
C VAL A 83 -0.18 0.35 2.62
N ILE A 84 -0.29 -0.69 1.81
CA ILE A 84 -0.07 -0.62 0.35
C ILE A 84 -1.41 -0.63 -0.35
N PHE A 85 -1.63 0.32 -1.26
CA PHE A 85 -2.91 0.47 -1.95
C PHE A 85 -2.73 0.66 -3.45
N LEU A 86 -3.74 0.26 -4.22
CA LEU A 86 -3.88 0.58 -5.63
C LEU A 86 -4.34 2.04 -5.74
N SER A 87 -3.44 2.93 -6.16
CA SER A 87 -3.73 4.35 -6.38
C SER A 87 -4.61 4.54 -7.62
N GLY A 88 -4.35 3.76 -8.67
CA GLY A 88 -5.16 3.72 -9.87
C GLY A 88 -4.46 2.95 -10.98
N SER A 89 -4.95 3.11 -12.21
CA SER A 89 -4.36 2.50 -13.40
C SER A 89 -4.02 3.54 -14.48
N ILE A 90 -2.85 3.40 -15.08
CA ILE A 90 -2.57 3.93 -16.41
C ILE A 90 -3.37 3.07 -17.41
N PRO A 91 -4.12 3.68 -18.34
CA PRO A 91 -4.82 2.92 -19.38
C PRO A 91 -3.82 2.19 -20.28
N THR A 92 -3.85 0.87 -20.25
CA THR A 92 -3.03 -0.04 -21.07
C THR A 92 -3.90 -1.24 -21.49
N PRO A 93 -3.45 -2.05 -22.45
CA PRO A 93 -4.14 -3.30 -22.77
C PRO A 93 -4.31 -4.25 -21.57
N ALA A 94 -3.46 -4.16 -20.54
CA ALA A 94 -3.52 -5.02 -19.36
C ALA A 94 -4.49 -4.51 -18.28
N THR A 95 -4.92 -3.24 -18.35
CA THR A 95 -5.83 -2.61 -17.36
C THR A 95 -7.24 -2.38 -17.89
N VAL A 96 -7.56 -2.92 -19.08
CA VAL A 96 -8.88 -2.80 -19.71
C VAL A 96 -9.96 -3.36 -18.79
N GLY A 97 -10.98 -2.54 -18.50
CA GLY A 97 -12.08 -2.88 -17.59
C GLY A 97 -11.81 -2.57 -16.11
N TYR A 98 -10.59 -2.12 -15.77
CA TYR A 98 -10.19 -1.75 -14.41
C TYR A 98 -9.93 -0.26 -14.22
N GLU A 99 -10.28 0.58 -15.20
CA GLU A 99 -9.92 2.00 -15.26
C GLU A 99 -10.53 2.84 -14.12
N ASN A 100 -11.65 2.38 -13.55
CA ASN A 100 -12.33 3.05 -12.45
C ASN A 100 -11.79 2.66 -11.07
N LEU A 101 -10.95 1.63 -10.98
CA LEU A 101 -10.40 1.16 -9.70
C LEU A 101 -9.34 2.14 -9.21
N ARG A 102 -9.53 2.64 -7.98
CA ARG A 102 -8.63 3.60 -7.33
C ARG A 102 -8.84 3.55 -5.83
N ASN A 103 -7.78 3.85 -5.11
CA ASN A 103 -7.75 3.95 -3.66
C ASN A 103 -8.23 2.69 -2.93
N LEU A 104 -7.76 1.51 -3.34
CA LEU A 104 -8.12 0.22 -2.73
C LEU A 104 -6.92 -0.39 -2.01
N ILE A 105 -7.03 -0.71 -0.72
CA ILE A 105 -5.94 -1.30 0.05
C ILE A 105 -5.74 -2.75 -0.37
N VAL A 106 -4.52 -3.10 -0.77
CA VAL A 106 -4.16 -4.45 -1.19
C VAL A 106 -4.07 -5.35 0.03
N LYS A 107 -4.80 -6.46 0.00
CA LYS A 107 -4.78 -7.49 1.04
C LYS A 107 -3.86 -8.65 0.65
N LYS A 108 -4.07 -9.20 -0.55
CA LYS A 108 -3.33 -10.36 -1.04
C LYS A 108 -3.01 -10.25 -2.52
N ILE A 109 -1.87 -10.83 -2.90
CA ILE A 109 -1.53 -11.09 -4.29
C ILE A 109 -1.14 -12.56 -4.42
N ASN A 110 -1.79 -13.26 -5.35
CA ASN A 110 -1.57 -14.69 -5.58
C ASN A 110 -1.69 -15.53 -4.28
N GLY A 111 -2.64 -15.16 -3.42
CA GLY A 111 -2.86 -15.78 -2.11
C GLY A 111 -1.86 -15.39 -1.00
N LYS A 112 -0.82 -14.61 -1.31
CA LYS A 112 0.16 -14.12 -0.33
C LYS A 112 -0.28 -12.80 0.29
N GLU A 113 -0.20 -12.70 1.61
CA GLU A 113 -0.48 -11.46 2.35
C GLU A 113 0.57 -10.40 2.10
N ILE A 114 0.10 -9.16 1.88
CA ILE A 114 0.97 -8.02 1.60
C ILE A 114 1.16 -7.23 2.89
N LYS A 115 2.39 -7.19 3.38
CA LYS A 115 2.76 -6.49 4.61
C LYS A 115 3.40 -5.13 4.35
N ASP A 116 4.04 -4.98 3.21
CA ASP A 116 4.82 -3.82 2.80
C ASP A 116 5.06 -3.83 1.28
N MET A 117 5.80 -2.83 0.77
CA MET A 117 6.10 -2.75 -0.66
C MET A 117 7.01 -3.89 -1.15
N LYS A 118 7.88 -4.44 -0.29
CA LYS A 118 8.78 -5.54 -0.65
C LYS A 118 8.00 -6.83 -0.89
N SER A 119 7.12 -7.18 0.04
CA SER A 119 6.22 -8.33 -0.09
C SER A 119 5.26 -8.18 -1.27
N LEU A 120 4.81 -6.97 -1.62
CA LEU A 120 4.05 -6.72 -2.85
C LEU A 120 4.85 -7.08 -4.11
N ILE A 121 6.10 -6.61 -4.22
CA ILE A 121 6.98 -6.89 -5.36
C ILE A 121 7.25 -8.39 -5.45
N ASP A 122 7.64 -9.03 -4.35
CA ASP A 122 7.93 -10.46 -4.28
C ASP A 122 6.71 -11.33 -4.67
N ALA A 123 5.50 -10.87 -4.32
CA ALA A 123 4.27 -11.57 -4.66
C ALA A 123 3.97 -11.55 -6.16
N PHE A 124 4.33 -10.48 -6.88
CA PHE A 124 4.25 -10.40 -8.34
C PHE A 124 5.38 -11.16 -9.06
N GLU A 125 6.56 -11.29 -8.44
CA GLU A 125 7.66 -12.10 -9.00
C GLU A 125 7.35 -13.61 -8.90
N THR A 126 6.53 -14.00 -7.93
CA THR A 126 6.11 -15.39 -7.78
C THR A 126 5.09 -15.77 -8.85
N LYS A 127 5.51 -16.55 -9.85
CA LYS A 127 4.59 -17.09 -10.86
C LYS A 127 3.70 -18.20 -10.27
N THR A 128 2.41 -17.95 -10.21
CA THR A 128 1.39 -18.94 -9.83
C THR A 128 0.56 -19.44 -11.02
N GLY A 129 0.83 -18.93 -12.23
CA GLY A 129 0.11 -19.23 -13.46
C GLY A 129 0.24 -18.07 -14.46
N ASP A 130 -0.69 -17.98 -15.40
CA ASP A 130 -0.73 -16.92 -16.42
C ASP A 130 -1.35 -15.61 -15.90
N LEU A 131 -2.13 -15.68 -14.82
CA LEU A 131 -2.82 -14.55 -14.21
C LEU A 131 -2.33 -14.31 -12.79
N HIS A 132 -2.13 -13.05 -12.43
CA HIS A 132 -2.01 -12.62 -11.05
C HIS A 132 -3.39 -12.28 -10.47
N SER A 133 -3.71 -12.83 -9.30
CA SER A 133 -4.92 -12.46 -8.55
C SER A 133 -4.59 -11.38 -7.52
N ILE A 134 -5.36 -10.31 -7.47
CA ILE A 134 -5.19 -9.22 -6.50
C ILE A 134 -6.50 -9.07 -5.71
N GLU A 135 -6.40 -9.16 -4.40
CA GLU A 135 -7.52 -9.04 -3.46
C GLU A 135 -7.35 -7.77 -2.61
N PHE A 136 -8.46 -7.10 -2.31
CA PHE A 136 -8.49 -5.85 -1.55
C PHE A 136 -9.17 -6.06 -0.18
N ILE A 137 -8.98 -5.12 0.75
CA ILE A 137 -9.58 -5.21 2.09
C ILE A 137 -11.06 -4.84 2.05
N GLU A 138 -11.38 -3.81 1.28
CA GLU A 138 -12.67 -3.14 1.23
C GLU A 138 -13.73 -3.96 0.50
N ASP A 139 -13.30 -4.72 -0.50
CA ASP A 139 -14.19 -5.33 -1.46
C ASP A 139 -14.05 -6.85 -1.52
N ASN A 140 -15.19 -7.54 -1.55
CA ASN A 140 -15.26 -8.99 -1.77
C ASN A 140 -15.10 -9.37 -3.26
N PHE A 141 -14.24 -8.67 -4.00
CA PHE A 141 -13.88 -9.05 -5.36
C PHE A 141 -12.37 -9.23 -5.50
N THR A 142 -12.01 -10.00 -6.51
CA THR A 142 -10.64 -10.26 -6.93
C THR A 142 -10.49 -9.76 -8.35
N ILE A 143 -9.40 -9.04 -8.62
CA ILE A 143 -9.04 -8.68 -10.00
C ILE A 143 -7.95 -9.61 -10.50
N TYR A 144 -7.93 -9.81 -11.82
CA TYR A 144 -6.96 -10.64 -12.49
C TYR A 144 -6.16 -9.83 -13.49
N LEU A 145 -4.84 -9.94 -13.42
CA LEU A 145 -3.89 -9.31 -14.32
C LEU A 145 -3.10 -10.37 -15.07
N ASP A 146 -3.13 -10.34 -16.40
CA ASP A 146 -2.32 -11.23 -17.23
C ASP A 146 -0.83 -10.91 -17.10
N ASP A 147 -0.01 -11.87 -16.67
CA ASP A 147 1.41 -11.67 -16.39
C ASP A 147 2.20 -11.38 -17.67
N THR A 148 1.90 -12.07 -18.77
CA THR A 148 2.62 -11.92 -20.04
C THR A 148 2.35 -10.54 -20.66
N LEU A 149 1.09 -10.14 -20.66
CA LEU A 149 0.66 -8.84 -21.16
C LEU A 149 1.18 -7.71 -20.26
N ALA A 150 1.07 -7.86 -18.94
CA ALA A 150 1.60 -6.89 -17.98
C ALA A 150 3.10 -6.69 -18.16
N THR A 151 3.88 -7.76 -18.28
CA THR A 151 5.33 -7.71 -18.50
C THR A 151 5.69 -7.02 -19.82
N THR A 152 4.89 -7.25 -20.87
CA THR A 152 5.06 -6.57 -22.16
C THR A 152 4.79 -5.07 -22.04
N VAL A 153 3.72 -4.69 -21.34
CA VAL A 153 3.36 -3.29 -21.07
C VAL A 153 4.43 -2.60 -20.24
N ASP A 154 4.95 -3.26 -19.21
CA ASP A 154 6.02 -2.75 -18.34
C ASP A 154 7.27 -2.37 -19.15
N ALA A 155 7.68 -3.25 -20.08
CA ALA A 155 8.80 -2.98 -20.98
C ALA A 155 8.53 -1.79 -21.93
N GLN A 156 7.28 -1.53 -22.31
CA GLN A 156 6.91 -0.36 -23.11
C GLN A 156 6.89 0.93 -22.30
N LEU A 157 6.38 0.88 -21.06
CA LEU A 157 6.33 2.02 -20.14
C LEU A 157 7.74 2.55 -19.86
N LEU A 158 8.71 1.65 -19.67
CA LEU A 158 10.13 1.98 -19.53
C LEU A 158 10.70 2.78 -20.72
N LYS A 159 10.21 2.53 -21.94
CA LYS A 159 10.64 3.23 -23.16
C LYS A 159 9.91 4.55 -23.38
N ARG A 160 8.80 4.80 -22.68
CA ARG A 160 7.89 5.94 -22.88
C ARG A 160 7.95 6.99 -21.77
N GLY A 161 9.08 7.07 -21.06
CA GLY A 161 9.37 8.15 -20.11
C GLY A 161 9.27 7.76 -18.63
N ILE A 162 8.86 6.53 -18.30
CA ILE A 162 8.93 6.01 -16.93
C ILE A 162 10.32 5.40 -16.73
N HIS A 163 11.18 6.03 -15.93
CA HIS A 163 12.58 5.58 -15.79
C HIS A 163 12.77 4.34 -14.89
N ARG A 164 11.78 4.02 -14.04
CA ARG A 164 11.81 2.88 -13.12
C ARG A 164 10.38 2.43 -12.79
N LEU A 165 10.17 1.12 -12.69
CA LEU A 165 8.86 0.54 -12.40
C LEU A 165 8.59 0.33 -10.90
N SER A 166 9.62 0.28 -10.05
CA SER A 166 9.43 0.06 -8.62
C SER A 166 10.43 0.81 -7.75
N ARG A 167 10.03 1.11 -6.52
CA ARG A 167 10.92 1.56 -5.44
C ARG A 167 10.41 0.97 -4.13
N ALA A 168 11.28 0.27 -3.42
CA ALA A 168 11.04 -0.26 -2.09
C ALA A 168 12.31 -0.11 -1.25
N GLU A 169 12.30 0.86 -0.31
CA GLU A 169 13.35 1.02 0.71
C GLU A 169 13.00 0.30 2.01
#